data_AF-A0A820D7X6-F1
#
_entry.id   AF-A0A820D7X6-F1
#
_cell.length_a   1.000
_cell.length_b   1.000
_cell.length_c   1.000
_cell.angle_alpha   90.00
_cell.angle_beta   90.00
_cell.angle_gamma   90.00
#
_symmetry.space_group_name_H-M   'P 1'
#
loop_
_entity.id
_entity.type
_entity.pdbx_description
1 polymer ?
#
loop_
_entity_poly.entity_id
_entity_poly.type
_entity_poly.pdbx_seq_one_letter_code
_entity_poly.pdbx_strand_id
1 'polypeptide(L)'
;MATISNNSTSLEPIALIGMLCEFAGDIHSPNDLWHALKESQDVRSATTIDRFDLKSFTVHMLNMDNNGQLHQKLLRADAEPTNIDLCHRSLILKFVDSLDGDGYSVEKMSDTKTSVHIG
;
A
#
# COMPACT_ATOMS: atom_id res chain seq x y z
N MET A 1 -43.21 14.23 27.01
CA MET A 1 -41.92 13.50 27.08
C MET A 1 -41.90 12.53 25.92
N ALA A 2 -41.08 12.75 24.90
CA ALA A 2 -41.01 11.87 23.74
C ALA A 2 -40.07 10.69 24.06
N THR A 3 -40.59 9.48 23.96
CA THR A 3 -39.82 8.24 24.06
C THR A 3 -38.94 8.12 22.81
N ILE A 4 -37.62 8.21 22.98
CA ILE A 4 -36.66 7.85 21.94
C ILE A 4 -36.68 6.33 21.82
N SER A 5 -37.30 5.81 20.75
CA SER A 5 -37.13 4.42 20.36
C SER A 5 -35.71 4.28 19.80
N ASN A 6 -34.81 3.66 20.56
CA ASN A 6 -33.51 3.26 20.06
C ASN A 6 -33.73 2.14 19.04
N ASN A 7 -33.98 2.53 17.80
CA ASN A 7 -33.94 1.61 16.67
C ASN A 7 -32.51 1.06 16.63
N SER A 8 -32.32 -0.19 17.05
CA SER A 8 -31.00 -0.83 17.16
C SER A 8 -30.37 -1.16 15.80
N THR A 9 -30.89 -0.60 14.71
CA THR A 9 -30.09 -0.21 13.54
C THR A 9 -29.38 1.12 13.81
N SER A 10 -28.85 1.23 15.03
CA SER A 10 -27.97 2.29 15.49
C SER A 10 -26.63 2.07 14.81
N LEU A 11 -25.91 3.15 14.47
CA LEU A 11 -24.55 3.10 13.93
C LEU A 11 -23.67 2.27 14.86
N GLU A 12 -23.52 0.98 14.59
CA GLU A 12 -22.67 0.09 15.36
C GLU A 12 -21.22 0.55 15.17
N PRO A 13 -20.50 0.91 16.24
CA PRO A 13 -19.11 1.31 16.12
C PRO A 13 -18.26 0.14 15.62
N ILE A 14 -17.50 0.38 14.55
CA ILE A 14 -16.55 -0.60 14.02
C ILE A 14 -15.23 -0.44 14.77
N ALA A 15 -14.78 -1.49 15.45
CA ALA A 15 -13.49 -1.49 16.13
C ALA A 15 -12.34 -1.72 15.13
N LEU A 16 -11.29 -0.93 15.25
CA LEU A 16 -10.01 -1.19 14.60
C LEU A 16 -9.19 -2.09 15.53
N ILE A 17 -9.08 -3.37 15.16
CA ILE A 17 -8.42 -4.40 15.98
C ILE A 17 -6.93 -4.58 15.69
N GLY A 18 -6.45 -4.02 14.58
CA GLY A 18 -5.05 -4.10 14.16
C GLY A 18 -4.78 -3.16 13.00
N MET A 19 -3.51 -2.79 12.84
CA MET A 19 -3.03 -1.97 11.73
C MET A 19 -1.60 -2.40 11.38
N LEU A 20 -1.35 -2.50 10.08
CA LEU A 20 -0.05 -2.80 9.49
C LEU A 20 0.32 -1.67 8.52
N CYS A 21 1.61 -1.39 8.40
CA CYS A 21 2.05 -0.31 7.51
C CYS A 21 3.37 -0.62 6.81
N GLU A 22 3.50 -0.03 5.62
CA GLU A 22 4.77 0.13 4.90
C GLU A 22 4.85 1.57 4.44
N PHE A 23 5.75 2.35 5.02
CA PHE A 23 6.00 3.71 4.56
C PHE A 23 7.47 3.92 4.27
N ALA A 24 7.75 4.92 3.43
CA ALA A 24 9.12 5.34 3.18
C ALA A 24 9.81 5.77 4.48
N GLY A 25 11.15 5.65 4.52
CA GLY A 25 11.93 6.05 5.69
C GLY A 25 12.04 4.98 6.78
N ASP A 26 12.03 3.70 6.40
CA ASP A 26 12.21 2.55 7.30
C ASP A 26 11.08 2.41 8.34
N ILE A 27 9.86 2.78 7.95
CA ILE A 27 8.67 2.74 8.80
C ILE A 27 7.90 1.43 8.53
N HIS A 28 7.99 0.52 9.50
CA HIS A 28 7.44 -0.83 9.40
C HIS A 28 6.36 -1.15 10.44
N SER A 29 6.07 -0.24 11.39
CA SER A 29 5.03 -0.42 12.39
C SER A 29 4.20 0.86 12.67
N PRO A 30 2.97 0.73 13.21
CA PRO A 30 2.19 1.86 13.68
C PRO A 30 2.93 2.79 14.64
N ASN A 31 3.81 2.22 15.48
CA ASN A 31 4.60 2.99 16.43
C ASN A 31 5.68 3.80 15.72
N ASP A 32 6.38 3.22 14.74
CA ASP A 32 7.38 3.94 13.93
C ASP A 32 6.72 5.08 13.16
N LEU A 33 5.53 4.82 12.60
CA LEU A 33 4.74 5.84 11.93
C LEU A 33 4.40 6.98 12.88
N TRP A 34 3.93 6.67 14.10
CA TRP A 34 3.60 7.68 15.08
C TRP A 34 4.81 8.52 15.50
N HIS A 35 5.97 7.88 15.69
CA HIS A 35 7.21 8.59 15.96
C HIS A 35 7.61 9.50 14.79
N ALA A 36 7.60 9.00 13.55
CA ALA A 36 7.94 9.79 12.37
C ALA A 36 7.01 11.00 12.20
N LEU A 37 5.71 10.83 12.43
CA LEU A 37 4.72 11.91 12.38
C LEU A 37 4.96 12.95 13.47
N LYS A 38 5.21 12.50 14.70
CA LYS A 38 5.47 13.39 15.84
C LYS A 38 6.73 14.22 15.64
N GLU A 39 7.78 13.61 15.09
CA GLU A 39 9.06 14.28 14.81
C GLU A 39 9.07 15.03 13.47
N SER A 40 7.97 14.98 12.70
CA SER A 40 7.87 15.57 11.36
C SER A 40 9.02 15.16 10.44
N GLN A 41 9.36 13.87 10.46
CA GLN A 41 10.52 13.33 9.73
C GLN A 41 10.34 13.46 8.21
N ASP A 42 11.32 14.03 7.53
CA ASP A 42 11.37 14.01 6.06
C ASP A 42 11.89 12.66 5.57
N VAL A 43 10.98 11.86 5.02
CA VAL A 43 11.26 10.50 4.49
C VAL A 43 11.50 10.49 2.97
N ARG A 44 11.55 11.68 2.34
CA ARG A 44 11.78 11.79 0.91
C ARG A 44 13.19 11.33 0.57
N SER A 45 13.30 10.46 -0.42
CA SER A 45 14.57 10.01 -0.98
C SER A 45 14.62 10.29 -2.47
N ALA A 46 15.84 10.48 -2.99
CA ALA A 46 16.04 10.52 -4.44
C ALA A 46 15.65 9.18 -5.05
N THR A 47 15.09 9.21 -6.25
CA THR A 47 14.83 7.97 -6.99
C THR A 47 16.14 7.24 -7.31
N THR A 48 16.16 5.94 -7.05
CA THR A 48 17.25 5.05 -7.46
C THR A 48 17.10 4.65 -8.92
N ILE A 49 18.20 4.70 -9.69
CA ILE A 49 18.26 4.26 -11.11
C ILE A 49 17.82 2.80 -11.32
N ASP A 50 17.86 2.00 -10.26
CA ASP A 50 17.40 0.62 -10.23
C ASP A 50 15.87 0.51 -10.35
N ARG A 51 15.11 1.41 -9.70
CA ARG A 51 13.64 1.46 -9.85
C ARG A 51 13.24 2.12 -11.17
N PHE A 52 13.76 3.32 -11.41
CA PHE A 52 13.55 4.04 -12.67
C PHE A 52 14.58 5.17 -12.81
N ASP A 53 15.06 5.40 -14.04
CA ASP A 53 15.94 6.54 -14.32
C ASP A 53 15.11 7.81 -14.61
N LEU A 54 14.99 8.66 -13.59
CA LEU A 54 14.29 9.94 -13.69
C LEU A 54 14.93 10.88 -14.73
N LYS A 55 16.25 10.81 -14.94
CA LYS A 55 16.95 11.67 -15.90
C LYS A 55 16.60 11.28 -17.34
N SER A 56 16.56 9.96 -17.62
CA SER A 56 16.11 9.45 -18.92
C SER A 56 14.67 9.85 -19.24
N PHE A 57 13.79 9.93 -18.24
CA PHE A 57 12.40 10.33 -18.45
C PHE A 57 12.26 11.84 -18.75
N THR A 58 13.04 12.67 -18.05
CA THR A 58 12.96 14.14 -18.18
C THR A 58 13.40 14.63 -19.56
N VAL A 59 14.34 13.94 -20.21
CA VAL A 59 14.81 14.27 -21.57
C VAL A 59 13.77 13.88 -22.65
N HIS A 60 12.96 12.85 -22.42
CA HIS A 60 11.92 12.42 -23.37
C HIS A 60 10.67 13.31 -23.34
N MET A 61 10.31 13.90 -22.20
CA MET A 61 9.12 14.75 -22.11
C MET A 61 9.32 16.15 -22.74
N LEU A 62 10.57 16.63 -22.79
CA LEU A 62 10.92 17.92 -23.40
C LEU A 62 11.29 17.82 -24.89
N ASN A 63 11.54 16.61 -25.40
CA ASN A 63 11.66 16.33 -26.83
C ASN A 63 10.47 15.47 -27.25
N MET A 64 9.29 16.09 -27.37
CA MET A 64 8.31 15.59 -28.33
C MET A 64 8.99 15.69 -29.70
N ASP A 65 9.38 14.58 -30.29
CA ASP A 65 9.48 14.58 -31.74
C ASP A 65 8.08 14.88 -32.27
N ASN A 66 7.98 15.67 -33.34
CA ASN A 66 6.69 16.11 -33.90
C ASN A 66 5.86 14.96 -34.50
N ASN A 67 6.27 13.72 -34.24
CA ASN A 67 5.83 12.49 -34.88
C ASN A 67 5.00 11.59 -33.94
N GLY A 68 4.82 11.99 -32.66
CA GLY A 68 3.88 11.35 -31.74
C GLY A 68 4.21 9.90 -31.38
N GLN A 69 5.46 9.48 -31.55
CA GLN A 69 5.88 8.11 -31.27
C GLN A 69 6.36 8.01 -29.82
N LEU A 70 5.57 7.36 -28.97
CA LEU A 70 6.02 6.95 -27.64
C LEU A 70 7.14 5.93 -27.80
N HIS A 71 8.37 6.30 -27.42
CA HIS A 71 9.50 5.37 -27.43
C HIS A 71 9.17 4.16 -26.54
N GLN A 72 9.00 3.01 -27.19
CA GLN A 72 8.77 1.67 -26.62
C GLN A 72 9.87 1.20 -25.65
N LYS A 73 10.89 2.03 -25.37
CA LYS A 73 12.00 1.77 -24.45
C LYS A 73 11.67 1.97 -22.97
N LEU A 74 10.48 2.46 -22.63
CA LEU A 74 10.07 2.70 -21.24
C LEU A 74 9.59 1.45 -20.50
N LEU A 75 9.27 0.37 -21.23
CA LEU A 75 8.90 -0.92 -20.65
C LEU A 75 10.03 -1.91 -20.92
N ARG A 76 10.84 -2.18 -19.88
CA ARG A 76 11.73 -3.34 -19.85
C ARG A 76 10.87 -4.60 -19.91
N ALA A 77 10.81 -5.23 -21.07
CA ALA A 77 10.07 -6.45 -21.34
C ALA A 77 10.92 -7.72 -21.09
N ASP A 78 12.08 -7.58 -20.46
CA ASP A 78 13.12 -8.60 -20.30
C ASP A 78 13.21 -9.19 -18.88
N ALA A 79 12.28 -8.86 -17.99
CA ALA A 79 12.13 -9.56 -16.71
C ALA A 79 11.17 -10.75 -16.87
N GLU A 80 11.61 -11.95 -16.50
CA GLU A 80 10.74 -13.10 -16.25
C GLU A 80 9.51 -12.63 -15.45
N PRO A 81 8.28 -12.96 -15.86
CA PRO A 81 7.10 -12.45 -15.21
C PRO A 81 6.98 -13.11 -13.82
N THR A 82 7.49 -12.45 -12.79
CA THR A 82 6.80 -12.44 -11.50
C THR A 82 5.43 -11.82 -11.76
N ASN A 83 4.48 -12.67 -12.20
CA ASN A 83 3.17 -12.31 -12.75
C ASN A 83 2.22 -11.60 -11.75
N ILE A 84 2.71 -11.24 -10.57
CA ILE A 84 1.97 -10.57 -9.52
C ILE A 84 2.55 -9.17 -9.37
N ASP A 85 1.68 -8.16 -9.51
CA ASP A 85 2.01 -6.77 -9.24
C ASP A 85 2.62 -6.62 -7.83
N LEU A 86 3.65 -5.78 -7.71
CA LEU A 86 4.40 -5.63 -6.46
C LEU A 86 3.50 -5.15 -5.31
N CYS A 87 2.46 -4.34 -5.57
CA CYS A 87 1.51 -3.88 -4.56
C CYS A 87 0.70 -5.05 -4.00
N HIS A 88 0.20 -5.94 -4.88
CA HIS A 88 -0.49 -7.16 -4.43
C HIS A 88 0.42 -8.06 -3.59
N ARG A 89 1.68 -8.22 -4.01
CA ARG A 89 2.64 -9.04 -3.27
C ARG A 89 2.95 -8.47 -1.87
N SER A 90 3.22 -7.16 -1.76
CA SER A 90 3.47 -6.52 -0.46
C SER A 90 2.25 -6.61 0.46
N LEU A 91 1.05 -6.30 -0.07
CA LEU A 91 -0.19 -6.36 0.70
C LEU A 91 -0.41 -7.75 1.32
N ILE A 92 -0.27 -8.81 0.53
CA ILE A 92 -0.48 -10.19 1.00
C ILE A 92 0.57 -10.56 2.06
N LEU A 93 1.84 -10.30 1.81
CA LEU A 93 2.92 -10.66 2.74
C LEU A 93 2.74 -9.97 4.10
N LYS A 94 2.49 -8.66 4.09
CA LYS A 94 2.33 -7.91 5.35
C LYS A 94 1.07 -8.31 6.12
N PHE A 95 0.00 -8.61 5.41
CA PHE A 95 -1.22 -9.09 6.03
C PHE A 95 -0.98 -10.40 6.77
N VAL A 96 -0.32 -11.37 6.12
CA VAL A 96 0.02 -12.66 6.74
C VAL A 96 0.94 -12.47 7.95
N ASP A 97 2.02 -11.69 7.82
CA ASP A 97 2.96 -11.43 8.92
C ASP A 97 2.26 -10.80 10.14
N SER A 98 1.34 -9.86 9.91
CA SER A 98 0.58 -9.21 10.98
C SER A 98 -0.38 -10.16 11.68
N LEU A 99 -1.07 -11.02 10.93
CA LEU A 99 -2.00 -12.00 11.51
C LEU A 99 -1.26 -12.95 12.44
N ASP A 100 -0.14 -13.52 11.97
CA ASP A 100 0.67 -14.44 12.75
C ASP A 100 1.22 -13.78 14.02
N GLY A 101 1.63 -12.50 13.94
CA GLY A 101 2.10 -11.71 15.07
C GLY A 101 1.04 -11.47 16.16
N ASP A 102 -0.22 -11.29 15.77
CA ASP A 102 -1.35 -11.03 16.67
C ASP A 102 -2.05 -12.31 17.16
N GLY A 103 -1.52 -13.49 16.80
CA GLY A 103 -2.07 -14.80 17.19
C GLY A 103 -3.31 -15.22 16.41
N TYR A 104 -3.62 -14.52 15.31
CA TYR A 104 -4.63 -14.93 14.33
C TYR A 104 -3.95 -15.80 13.27
N SER A 105 -4.45 -17.01 13.06
CA SER A 105 -3.90 -17.90 12.03
C SER A 105 -4.75 -17.81 10.76
N VAL A 106 -4.10 -17.78 9.60
CA VAL A 106 -4.79 -17.72 8.30
C VAL A 106 -5.79 -18.87 8.14
N GLU A 107 -5.50 -20.05 8.67
CA GLU A 107 -6.40 -21.21 8.61
C GLU A 107 -7.68 -21.02 9.44
N LYS A 108 -7.65 -20.21 10.50
CA LYS A 108 -8.86 -19.90 11.28
C LYS A 108 -9.76 -18.88 10.60
N MET A 109 -9.19 -18.12 9.67
CA MET A 109 -9.90 -17.14 8.87
C MET A 109 -10.37 -17.71 7.53
N SER A 110 -9.86 -18.87 7.11
CA SER A 110 -10.43 -19.56 5.95
C SER A 110 -11.89 -19.93 6.21
N ASP A 111 -12.74 -19.72 5.21
CA ASP A 111 -14.19 -19.96 5.24
C ASP A 111 -15.03 -19.06 6.17
N THR A 112 -14.45 -17.98 6.70
CA THR A 112 -15.23 -16.95 7.40
C THR A 112 -15.85 -15.96 6.40
N LYS A 113 -16.77 -15.11 6.89
CA LYS A 113 -17.37 -14.01 6.12
C LYS A 113 -16.50 -12.75 6.12
N THR A 114 -15.17 -12.89 6.22
CA THR A 114 -14.26 -11.74 6.21
C THR A 114 -14.25 -11.09 4.83
N SER A 115 -14.53 -9.79 4.77
CA SER A 115 -14.47 -8.99 3.55
C SER A 115 -13.13 -8.29 3.42
N VAL A 116 -12.67 -8.10 2.18
CA VAL A 116 -11.42 -7.40 1.85
C VAL A 116 -11.75 -6.20 0.97
N HIS A 117 -11.27 -5.02 1.35
CA HIS A 117 -11.46 -3.77 0.61
C HIS A 117 -10.09 -3.14 0.36
N ILE A 118 -9.70 -2.97 -0.91
CA ILE A 118 -8.40 -2.46 -1.34
C ILE A 118 -8.63 -1.21 -2.19
N GLY A 119 -7.81 -0.17 -1.98
CA GLY A 119 -7.84 1.10 -2.72
C GLY A 119 -6.67 1.26 -3.67
#